data_AF-A0A7C6UU93-F1
#
_entry.id   AF-A0A7C6UU93-F1
#
_cell.length_a   1.000
_cell.length_b   1.000
_cell.length_c   1.000
_cell.angle_alpha   90.00
_cell.angle_beta   90.00
_cell.angle_gamma   90.00
#
_symmetry.space_group_name_H-M   'P 1'
#
loop_
_entity.id
_entity.type
_entity.pdbx_description
1 polymer ?
#
loop_
_entity_poly.entity_id
_entity_poly.type
_entity_poly.pdbx_seq_one_letter_code
_entity_poly.pdbx_strand_id
1 'polypeptide(L)'
;MDNFIWVILLIVVFSSMAAAKEVIPKVGVYITQEDILQARELAKTKPFAKAEKNRILAVADRWVNVEDDYIRSIIPKPGSIFSYGIAGCPEHNQSWSNFGGADICSLDRPLVLRCPGGHEIDFDNPDSKFYDSGNGVYIDGRRFFFRGVWNAYVVNTFTGWGSEDGVLHYLAYAYALTGEDRYAQKAAVIFDALAHLSPTTKGPRDFHPNDDAIAGRLHFLTSIVHRSKVHFVRSFDLLYNNLAMHSKSFYSEKTIAENVAEGLLLDYMFVEFDLRDGKLSTLHNHESDELRAMLATGIVLGIPEYITWGLQGATYFFENTIDKDGLYYEGSPSYANFTQRVFSDIAELAYNYDPNNYDLEGLPEKVNFYDHPKLREFFFSLRDKYDIAGHYPSFGNASTDTRKIQIASRDLGRDEFLYLDQ
;
A
#
# COMPACT_ATOMS: atom_id res chain seq x y z
N MET A 1 -47.18 48.36 -13.54
CA MET A 1 -46.01 49.03 -12.96
C MET A 1 -46.28 49.13 -11.46
N ASP A 2 -45.67 48.39 -10.55
CA ASP A 2 -44.49 47.54 -10.59
C ASP A 2 -44.61 46.58 -9.39
N ASN A 3 -44.60 45.28 -9.67
CA ASN A 3 -43.49 44.36 -9.43
C ASN A 3 -43.60 43.65 -8.07
N PHE A 4 -44.01 42.39 -8.05
CA PHE A 4 -43.13 41.23 -8.29
C PHE A 4 -42.02 41.07 -7.23
N ILE A 5 -42.30 41.34 -5.96
CA ILE A 5 -41.40 40.97 -4.85
C ILE A 5 -42.29 40.52 -3.71
N TRP A 6 -42.45 39.21 -3.51
CA TRP A 6 -42.75 38.51 -2.24
C TRP A 6 -42.91 36.98 -2.44
N VAL A 7 -42.59 36.44 -3.63
CA VAL A 7 -42.51 34.98 -3.89
C VAL A 7 -41.13 34.38 -3.53
N ILE A 8 -40.15 35.18 -3.08
CA ILE A 8 -38.82 34.69 -2.71
C ILE A 8 -38.52 35.02 -1.26
N LEU A 9 -39.20 34.35 -0.33
CA LEU A 9 -38.75 34.24 1.07
C LEU A 9 -39.29 32.95 1.71
N LEU A 10 -39.30 31.88 0.90
CA LEU A 10 -39.32 30.49 1.32
C LEU A 10 -38.20 29.73 0.59
N ILE A 11 -37.03 30.36 0.45
CA ILE A 11 -35.78 29.60 0.41
C ILE A 11 -35.58 29.14 1.84
N VAL A 12 -36.28 28.07 2.19
CA VAL A 12 -35.88 27.26 3.31
C VAL A 12 -34.45 26.85 3.00
N VAL A 13 -33.51 27.33 3.81
CA VAL A 13 -32.17 26.76 3.91
C VAL A 13 -32.35 25.38 4.55
N PHE A 14 -33.00 24.48 3.84
CA PHE A 14 -32.64 23.09 3.88
C PHE A 14 -31.35 23.06 3.07
N SER A 15 -30.22 23.31 3.73
CA SER A 15 -29.08 22.44 3.47
C SER A 15 -29.62 21.05 3.71
N SER A 16 -30.09 20.40 2.63
CA SER A 16 -30.17 18.97 2.64
C SER A 16 -28.75 18.53 3.00
N MET A 17 -28.57 18.09 4.24
CA MET A 17 -27.59 17.05 4.48
C MET A 17 -28.08 15.88 3.62
N ALA A 18 -27.78 15.93 2.32
CA ALA A 18 -27.92 14.80 1.45
C ALA A 18 -27.14 13.70 2.17
N ALA A 19 -27.83 12.63 2.55
CA ALA A 19 -27.18 11.50 3.17
C ALA A 19 -26.01 11.11 2.26
N ALA A 20 -24.82 10.95 2.85
CA ALA A 20 -23.65 10.53 2.11
C ALA A 20 -24.00 9.31 1.26
N LYS A 21 -23.70 9.36 -0.04
CA LYS A 21 -23.97 8.24 -0.96
C LYS A 21 -23.41 6.95 -0.36
N GLU A 22 -24.19 5.90 -0.49
CA GLU A 22 -23.82 4.57 -0.05
C GLU A 22 -22.61 4.09 -0.85
N VAL A 23 -21.60 3.57 -0.15
CA VAL A 23 -20.41 2.98 -0.75
C VAL A 23 -20.42 1.52 -0.39
N ILE A 24 -20.48 0.67 -1.40
CA ILE A 24 -20.52 -0.79 -1.27
C ILE A 24 -19.21 -1.31 -1.85
N PRO A 25 -18.32 -1.89 -1.03
CA PRO A 25 -17.12 -2.58 -1.52
C PRO A 25 -17.49 -3.73 -2.48
N LYS A 26 -16.55 -4.21 -3.30
CA LYS A 26 -16.80 -5.34 -4.21
C LYS A 26 -17.20 -6.59 -3.45
N VAL A 27 -16.37 -6.99 -2.49
CA VAL A 27 -16.56 -8.18 -1.65
C VAL A 27 -16.29 -7.93 -0.16
N GLY A 28 -15.75 -6.76 0.21
CA GLY A 28 -15.49 -6.39 1.61
C GLY A 28 -14.27 -7.11 2.18
N VAL A 29 -13.14 -7.07 1.47
CA VAL A 29 -11.93 -7.86 1.78
C VAL A 29 -11.35 -7.56 3.16
N TYR A 30 -11.29 -6.28 3.51
CA TYR A 30 -10.81 -5.78 4.82
C TYR A 30 -11.77 -4.76 5.44
N ILE A 31 -12.60 -4.12 4.63
CA ILE A 31 -13.50 -3.05 5.04
C ILE A 31 -14.85 -3.42 4.44
N THR A 32 -15.78 -3.82 5.29
CA THR A 32 -17.14 -4.11 4.89
C THR A 32 -17.95 -2.83 4.74
N GLN A 33 -19.15 -2.95 4.18
CA GLN A 33 -20.09 -1.84 4.14
C GLN A 33 -20.47 -1.36 5.56
N GLU A 34 -20.62 -2.29 6.51
CA GLU A 34 -20.94 -1.98 7.90
C GLU A 34 -19.82 -1.17 8.55
N ASP A 35 -18.57 -1.54 8.34
CA ASP A 35 -17.40 -0.80 8.84
C ASP A 35 -17.38 0.64 8.32
N ILE A 36 -17.72 0.85 7.04
CA ILE A 36 -17.80 2.20 6.45
C ILE A 36 -18.87 3.03 7.17
N LEU A 37 -20.06 2.47 7.39
CA LEU A 37 -21.16 3.16 8.07
C LEU A 37 -20.78 3.48 9.52
N GLN A 38 -20.16 2.52 10.22
CA GLN A 38 -19.69 2.70 11.58
C GLN A 38 -18.59 3.78 11.65
N ALA A 39 -17.61 3.75 10.76
CA ALA A 39 -16.54 4.75 10.70
C ALA A 39 -17.10 6.16 10.43
N ARG A 40 -18.08 6.29 9.53
CA ARG A 40 -18.78 7.56 9.27
C ARG A 40 -19.49 8.07 10.52
N GLU A 41 -20.09 7.19 11.31
CA GLU A 41 -20.78 7.57 12.55
C GLU A 41 -19.80 7.92 13.68
N LEU A 42 -18.73 7.15 13.83
CA LEU A 42 -17.63 7.46 14.75
C LEU A 42 -17.03 8.82 14.44
N ALA A 43 -16.84 9.17 13.15
CA ALA A 43 -16.31 10.48 12.76
C ALA A 43 -17.23 11.66 13.11
N LYS A 44 -18.53 11.43 13.34
CA LYS A 44 -19.46 12.45 13.86
C LYS A 44 -19.41 12.54 15.39
N THR A 45 -19.23 11.40 16.05
CA THR A 45 -19.47 11.26 17.50
C THR A 45 -18.20 11.25 18.36
N LYS A 46 -17.04 10.92 17.79
CA LYS A 46 -15.77 10.77 18.50
C LYS A 46 -14.69 11.73 17.97
N PRO A 47 -14.01 12.50 18.85
CA PRO A 47 -12.98 13.44 18.43
C PRO A 47 -11.83 12.81 17.65
N PHE A 48 -11.34 11.63 18.06
CA PHE A 48 -10.21 10.96 17.39
C PHE A 48 -10.57 10.53 15.96
N ALA A 49 -11.77 9.95 15.76
CA ALA A 49 -12.24 9.52 14.46
C ALA A 49 -12.50 10.71 13.52
N LYS A 50 -13.00 11.83 14.08
CA LYS A 50 -13.14 13.09 13.34
C LYS A 50 -11.78 13.62 12.87
N ALA A 51 -10.77 13.61 13.75
CA ALA A 51 -9.43 14.05 13.43
C ALA A 51 -8.81 13.19 12.32
N GLU A 52 -9.00 11.87 12.38
CA GLU A 52 -8.49 10.95 11.35
C GLU A 52 -9.18 11.15 10.00
N LYS A 53 -10.51 11.28 9.99
CA LYS A 53 -11.25 11.65 8.76
C LYS A 53 -10.71 12.95 8.16
N ASN A 54 -10.51 13.99 8.97
CA ASN A 54 -9.99 15.27 8.49
C ASN A 54 -8.57 15.15 7.92
N ARG A 55 -7.72 14.31 8.52
CA ARG A 55 -6.36 14.03 8.04
C ARG A 55 -6.39 13.39 6.66
N ILE A 56 -7.25 12.38 6.47
CA ILE A 56 -7.46 11.71 5.18
C ILE A 56 -7.94 12.70 4.12
N LEU A 57 -8.97 13.49 4.44
CA LEU A 57 -9.51 14.48 3.51
C LEU A 57 -8.49 15.56 3.14
N ALA A 58 -7.67 16.02 4.08
CA ALA A 58 -6.64 17.02 3.81
C ALA A 58 -5.60 16.56 2.77
N VAL A 59 -5.29 15.26 2.70
CA VAL A 59 -4.42 14.71 1.65
C VAL A 59 -5.18 14.58 0.34
N ALA A 60 -6.37 13.99 0.38
CA ALA A 60 -7.22 13.76 -0.79
C ALA A 60 -7.59 15.07 -1.52
N ASP A 61 -7.97 16.12 -0.78
CA ASP A 61 -8.40 17.41 -1.32
C ASP A 61 -7.30 18.16 -2.07
N ARG A 62 -6.01 17.91 -1.76
CA ARG A 62 -4.89 18.47 -2.53
C ARG A 62 -4.78 17.90 -3.95
N TRP A 63 -5.31 16.69 -4.17
CA TRP A 63 -5.12 15.94 -5.41
C TRP A 63 -6.40 15.79 -6.24
N VAL A 64 -7.57 15.81 -5.60
CA VAL A 64 -8.86 15.58 -6.25
C VAL A 64 -9.16 16.56 -7.39
N ASN A 65 -8.64 17.79 -7.32
CA ASN A 65 -8.82 18.83 -8.35
C ASN A 65 -7.59 19.03 -9.24
N VAL A 66 -6.52 18.24 -9.07
CA VAL A 66 -5.37 18.28 -9.98
C VAL A 66 -5.78 17.70 -11.32
N GLU A 67 -5.48 18.37 -12.43
CA GLU A 67 -5.86 17.91 -13.77
C GLU A 67 -5.36 16.48 -14.06
N ASP A 68 -6.22 15.64 -14.64
CA ASP A 68 -5.88 14.25 -14.96
C ASP A 68 -4.65 14.16 -15.88
N ASP A 69 -4.59 15.04 -16.88
CA ASP A 69 -3.48 15.07 -17.84
C ASP A 69 -2.16 15.43 -17.18
N TYR A 70 -2.18 16.27 -16.15
CA TYR A 70 -0.97 16.54 -15.37
C TYR A 70 -0.51 15.27 -14.63
N ILE A 71 -1.42 14.55 -13.96
CA ILE A 71 -1.09 13.28 -13.29
C ILE A 71 -0.48 12.29 -14.28
N ARG A 72 -1.12 12.10 -15.44
CA ARG A 72 -0.60 11.22 -16.50
C ARG A 72 0.76 11.67 -17.03
N SER A 73 1.02 12.98 -17.08
CA SER A 73 2.27 13.54 -17.59
C SER A 73 3.47 13.34 -16.66
N ILE A 74 3.24 13.30 -15.34
CA ILE A 74 4.32 13.12 -14.37
C ILE A 74 4.63 11.64 -14.09
N ILE A 75 3.67 10.74 -14.32
CA ILE A 75 3.89 9.30 -14.23
C ILE A 75 5.02 8.90 -15.22
N PRO A 76 6.03 8.13 -14.77
CA PRO A 76 7.11 7.69 -15.64
C PRO A 76 6.61 6.91 -16.87
N LYS A 77 7.35 6.99 -17.97
CA LYS A 77 7.02 6.26 -19.20
C LYS A 77 7.18 4.74 -19.02
N PRO A 78 6.45 3.92 -19.79
CA PRO A 78 6.68 2.47 -19.85
C PRO A 78 8.17 2.11 -20.03
N GLY A 79 8.65 1.10 -19.31
CA GLY A 79 10.05 0.67 -19.34
C GLY A 79 11.01 1.52 -18.50
N SER A 80 10.52 2.54 -17.79
CA SER A 80 11.36 3.38 -16.93
C SER A 80 12.04 2.60 -15.80
N ILE A 81 13.24 3.02 -15.47
CA ILE A 81 14.02 2.53 -14.33
C ILE A 81 13.61 3.27 -13.04
N PHE A 82 13.70 2.55 -11.92
CA PHE A 82 13.49 3.05 -10.56
C PHE A 82 14.75 2.82 -9.72
N SER A 83 14.95 3.61 -8.67
CA SER A 83 16.07 3.46 -7.74
C SER A 83 15.73 4.05 -6.37
N TYR A 84 16.30 3.49 -5.31
CA TYR A 84 16.17 4.02 -3.96
C TYR A 84 17.05 5.26 -3.76
N GLY A 85 18.17 5.34 -4.49
CA GLY A 85 19.16 6.40 -4.36
C GLY A 85 20.25 6.05 -3.36
N ILE A 86 20.55 4.76 -3.16
CA ILE A 86 21.54 4.27 -2.18
C ILE A 86 22.92 4.89 -2.41
N ALA A 87 23.23 5.23 -3.66
CA ALA A 87 24.51 5.84 -4.02
C ALA A 87 24.69 7.28 -3.51
N GLY A 88 23.59 7.97 -3.19
CA GLY A 88 23.63 9.34 -2.70
C GLY A 88 24.19 10.32 -3.73
N CYS A 89 24.79 11.40 -3.22
CA CYS A 89 25.36 12.45 -4.05
C CYS A 89 26.81 12.13 -4.47
N PRO A 90 27.16 12.16 -5.77
CA PRO A 90 28.53 11.94 -6.25
C PRO A 90 29.52 13.02 -5.78
N GLU A 91 29.11 14.29 -5.68
CA GLU A 91 30.00 15.40 -5.29
C GLU A 91 30.26 15.48 -3.78
N HIS A 92 29.19 15.42 -2.98
CA HIS A 92 29.29 15.60 -1.53
C HIS A 92 29.47 14.30 -0.74
N ASN A 93 29.39 13.14 -1.40
CA ASN A 93 29.44 11.81 -0.78
C ASN A 93 28.46 11.66 0.42
N GLN A 94 27.28 12.25 0.29
CA GLN A 94 26.22 12.18 1.30
C GLN A 94 25.15 11.19 0.89
N SER A 95 24.70 10.38 1.85
CA SER A 95 23.54 9.50 1.70
C SER A 95 22.26 10.31 1.46
N TRP A 96 21.36 9.71 0.71
CA TRP A 96 20.02 10.24 0.46
C TRP A 96 18.99 9.44 1.22
N SER A 97 17.87 10.08 1.58
CA SER A 97 16.68 9.34 1.94
C SER A 97 16.12 8.63 0.72
N ASN A 98 15.53 7.45 0.93
CA ASN A 98 14.97 6.64 -0.15
C ASN A 98 13.98 7.44 -1.01
N PHE A 99 13.98 7.15 -2.31
CA PHE A 99 12.99 7.65 -3.27
C PHE A 99 12.91 9.17 -3.35
N GLY A 100 14.04 9.86 -3.14
CA GLY A 100 14.07 11.31 -3.23
C GLY A 100 13.24 12.02 -2.15
N GLY A 101 12.99 11.36 -1.01
CA GLY A 101 12.40 12.01 0.17
C GLY A 101 13.26 13.15 0.73
N ALA A 102 12.87 13.70 1.88
CA ALA A 102 13.60 14.76 2.59
C ALA A 102 14.04 15.92 1.67
N ASP A 103 13.12 16.39 0.83
CA ASP A 103 13.27 17.48 -0.13
C ASP A 103 14.33 17.28 -1.23
N ILE A 104 14.83 16.05 -1.42
CA ILE A 104 15.73 15.72 -2.54
C ILE A 104 15.00 15.91 -3.86
N CYS A 105 13.80 15.34 -3.98
CA CYS A 105 12.88 15.59 -5.08
C CYS A 105 11.74 16.50 -4.63
N SER A 106 11.15 17.22 -5.59
CA SER A 106 9.92 18.00 -5.39
C SER A 106 9.16 18.10 -6.70
N LEU A 107 7.83 17.99 -6.67
CA LEU A 107 6.99 18.23 -7.85
C LEU A 107 7.07 19.67 -8.35
N ASP A 108 7.43 20.63 -7.48
CA ASP A 108 7.67 22.03 -7.85
C ASP A 108 9.02 22.24 -8.55
N ARG A 109 9.90 21.22 -8.51
CA ARG A 109 11.22 21.21 -9.15
C ARG A 109 11.40 19.91 -9.94
N PRO A 110 10.62 19.73 -11.03
CA PRO A 110 10.67 18.50 -11.79
C PRO A 110 12.06 18.28 -12.40
N LEU A 111 12.48 17.01 -12.43
CA LEU A 111 13.71 16.57 -13.09
C LEU A 111 15.02 17.12 -12.50
N VAL A 112 14.97 17.67 -11.28
CA VAL A 112 16.15 18.14 -10.55
C VAL A 112 16.21 17.47 -9.17
N LEU A 113 17.38 16.93 -8.80
CA LEU A 113 17.63 16.42 -7.45
C LEU A 113 18.44 17.44 -6.65
N ARG A 114 18.05 17.69 -5.40
CA ARG A 114 18.80 18.55 -4.48
C ARG A 114 19.40 17.75 -3.35
N CYS A 115 20.71 17.57 -3.37
CA CYS A 115 21.43 16.93 -2.27
C CYS A 115 21.33 17.78 -0.98
N PRO A 116 21.31 17.17 0.23
CA PRO A 116 21.34 17.92 1.49
C PRO A 116 22.56 18.84 1.64
N GLY A 117 23.70 18.49 1.02
CA GLY A 117 24.89 19.33 0.91
C GLY A 117 24.75 20.53 -0.04
N GLY A 118 23.60 20.73 -0.69
CA GLY A 118 23.30 21.88 -1.55
C GLY A 118 23.62 21.72 -3.03
N HIS A 119 24.10 20.55 -3.47
CA HIS A 119 24.32 20.28 -4.89
C HIS A 119 22.99 20.01 -5.60
N GLU A 120 22.72 20.79 -6.64
CA GLU A 120 21.60 20.58 -7.55
C GLU A 120 22.05 19.78 -8.77
N ILE A 121 21.37 18.67 -9.00
CA ILE A 121 21.63 17.73 -10.09
C ILE A 121 20.47 17.85 -11.07
N ASP A 122 20.68 18.64 -12.11
CA ASP A 122 19.88 18.57 -13.33
C ASP A 122 20.39 17.39 -14.17
N PHE A 123 19.66 16.28 -14.09
CA PHE A 123 19.98 15.03 -14.77
C PHE A 123 19.30 14.90 -16.14
N ASP A 124 18.58 15.93 -16.58
CA ASP A 124 17.94 15.99 -17.90
C ASP A 124 18.73 16.87 -18.88
N ASN A 125 19.67 17.68 -18.39
CA ASN A 125 20.59 18.46 -19.21
C ASN A 125 21.67 17.60 -19.90
N PRO A 126 21.66 17.44 -21.24
CA PRO A 126 22.63 16.60 -21.97
C PRO A 126 24.10 17.03 -21.86
N ASP A 127 24.36 18.31 -21.54
CA ASP A 127 25.72 18.84 -21.37
C ASP A 127 26.28 18.60 -19.96
N SER A 128 25.43 18.16 -19.03
CA SER A 128 25.82 17.86 -17.65
C SER A 128 26.53 16.51 -17.56
N LYS A 129 27.60 16.42 -16.76
CA LYS A 129 28.22 15.13 -16.42
C LYS A 129 27.29 14.21 -15.60
N PHE A 130 26.18 14.76 -15.09
CA PHE A 130 25.14 14.03 -14.37
C PHE A 130 23.94 13.68 -15.24
N TYR A 131 24.00 13.93 -16.56
CA TYR A 131 22.95 13.55 -17.50
C TYR A 131 22.64 12.05 -17.40
N ASP A 132 21.41 11.72 -17.00
CA ASP A 132 20.92 10.36 -16.91
C ASP A 132 19.82 10.16 -17.96
N SER A 133 20.16 9.50 -19.07
CA SER A 133 19.23 9.18 -20.16
C SER A 133 18.15 8.17 -19.78
N GLY A 134 18.15 7.67 -18.55
CA GLY A 134 17.19 6.72 -17.99
C GLY A 134 17.79 5.35 -17.68
N ASN A 135 19.05 5.11 -18.05
CA ASN A 135 19.79 3.89 -17.73
C ASN A 135 20.89 4.11 -16.67
N GLY A 136 20.86 5.23 -15.98
CA GLY A 136 21.91 5.65 -15.07
C GLY A 136 23.16 6.18 -15.80
N VAL A 137 24.00 6.84 -15.03
CA VAL A 137 25.24 7.49 -15.49
C VAL A 137 26.42 7.02 -14.65
N TYR A 138 27.56 6.75 -15.29
CA TYR A 138 28.78 6.38 -14.60
C TYR A 138 29.59 7.62 -14.24
N ILE A 139 29.93 7.76 -12.96
CA ILE A 139 30.76 8.83 -12.43
C ILE A 139 31.81 8.16 -11.55
N ASP A 140 33.08 8.36 -11.88
CA ASP A 140 34.22 7.80 -11.15
C ASP A 140 34.12 6.28 -10.90
N GLY A 141 33.64 5.53 -11.91
CA GLY A 141 33.50 4.08 -11.86
C GLY A 141 32.27 3.55 -11.11
N ARG A 142 31.42 4.43 -10.57
CA ARG A 142 30.15 4.08 -9.93
C ARG A 142 28.96 4.51 -10.80
N ARG A 143 27.97 3.63 -10.96
CA ARG A 143 26.72 3.95 -11.66
C ARG A 143 25.73 4.61 -10.71
N PHE A 144 25.15 5.72 -11.11
CA PHE A 144 24.11 6.47 -10.41
C PHE A 144 22.82 6.48 -11.24
N PHE A 145 21.66 6.38 -10.59
CA PHE A 145 20.34 6.31 -11.26
C PHE A 145 19.48 7.52 -10.88
N PHE A 146 19.91 8.72 -11.23
CA PHE A 146 19.23 9.97 -10.83
C PHE A 146 17.79 10.04 -11.35
N ARG A 147 17.56 9.67 -12.62
CA ARG A 147 16.20 9.59 -13.16
C ARG A 147 15.39 8.50 -12.47
N GLY A 148 16.04 7.39 -12.08
CA GLY A 148 15.42 6.33 -11.30
C GLY A 148 14.92 6.79 -9.93
N VAL A 149 15.67 7.66 -9.25
CA VAL A 149 15.27 8.26 -7.97
C VAL A 149 14.06 9.19 -8.17
N TRP A 150 14.07 10.02 -9.21
CA TRP A 150 12.92 10.86 -9.56
C TRP A 150 11.65 10.05 -9.87
N ASN A 151 11.77 9.01 -10.69
CA ASN A 151 10.66 8.13 -11.02
C ASN A 151 10.08 7.47 -9.77
N ALA A 152 10.94 7.02 -8.85
CA ALA A 152 10.53 6.45 -7.58
C ALA A 152 9.81 7.49 -6.70
N TYR A 153 10.29 8.72 -6.62
CA TYR A 153 9.62 9.80 -5.89
C TYR A 153 8.18 10.03 -6.37
N VAL A 154 8.00 10.16 -7.69
CA VAL A 154 6.67 10.39 -8.28
C VAL A 154 5.74 9.23 -7.97
N VAL A 155 6.17 7.99 -8.22
CA VAL A 155 5.30 6.83 -8.00
C VAL A 155 5.03 6.61 -6.50
N ASN A 156 6.03 6.79 -5.63
CA ASN A 156 5.87 6.68 -4.18
C ASN A 156 4.89 7.73 -3.61
N THR A 157 4.77 8.90 -4.24
CA THR A 157 3.72 9.88 -3.90
C THR A 157 2.32 9.27 -4.03
N PHE A 158 2.10 8.45 -5.06
CA PHE A 158 0.79 7.85 -5.32
C PHE A 158 0.55 6.55 -4.57
N THR A 159 1.56 5.71 -4.43
CA THR A 159 1.40 4.36 -3.87
C THR A 159 1.79 4.23 -2.41
N GLY A 160 2.65 5.11 -1.90
CA GLY A 160 3.39 4.86 -0.66
C GLY A 160 4.37 3.68 -0.80
N TRP A 161 5.27 3.52 0.18
CA TRP A 161 6.29 2.47 0.18
C TRP A 161 5.80 1.21 0.91
N GLY A 162 4.89 0.45 0.29
CA GLY A 162 4.30 -0.74 0.92
C GLY A 162 3.41 -0.42 2.14
N SER A 163 2.87 0.79 2.20
CA SER A 163 2.00 1.29 3.25
C SER A 163 0.79 2.02 2.66
N GLU A 164 -0.16 2.40 3.51
CA GLU A 164 -1.35 3.16 3.14
C GLU A 164 -1.11 4.67 2.93
N ASP A 165 0.14 5.14 2.99
CA ASP A 165 0.47 6.57 2.94
C ASP A 165 0.52 7.17 1.51
N GLY A 166 0.12 6.40 0.50
CA GLY A 166 -0.02 6.86 -0.89
C GLY A 166 -1.30 7.65 -1.15
N VAL A 167 -1.24 8.66 -2.01
CA VAL A 167 -2.40 9.48 -2.42
C VAL A 167 -3.57 8.63 -2.95
N LEU A 168 -3.29 7.54 -3.67
CA LEU A 168 -4.31 6.61 -4.16
C LEU A 168 -5.19 6.08 -3.03
N HIS A 169 -4.57 5.67 -1.93
CA HIS A 169 -5.25 5.06 -0.78
C HIS A 169 -6.07 6.12 -0.03
N TYR A 170 -5.51 7.32 0.17
CA TYR A 170 -6.25 8.44 0.76
C TYR A 170 -7.49 8.84 -0.03
N LEU A 171 -7.43 8.83 -1.37
CA LEU A 171 -8.60 9.10 -2.21
C LEU A 171 -9.66 7.99 -2.08
N ALA A 172 -9.26 6.72 -2.03
CA ALA A 172 -10.18 5.61 -1.81
C ALA A 172 -10.87 5.71 -0.43
N TYR A 173 -10.12 6.03 0.62
CA TYR A 173 -10.67 6.23 1.97
C TYR A 173 -11.55 7.48 2.07
N ALA A 174 -11.18 8.57 1.40
CA ALA A 174 -12.01 9.76 1.32
C ALA A 174 -13.36 9.44 0.65
N TYR A 175 -13.36 8.68 -0.44
CA TYR A 175 -14.58 8.17 -1.07
C TYR A 175 -15.40 7.32 -0.09
N ALA A 176 -14.79 6.34 0.57
CA ALA A 176 -15.48 5.52 1.58
C ALA A 176 -16.11 6.37 2.70
N LEU A 177 -15.42 7.39 3.22
CA LEU A 177 -15.88 8.21 4.35
C LEU A 177 -16.89 9.32 3.99
N THR A 178 -17.07 9.62 2.69
CA THR A 178 -17.91 10.74 2.22
C THR A 178 -18.97 10.35 1.20
N GLY A 179 -18.73 9.30 0.41
CA GLY A 179 -19.56 8.92 -0.73
C GLY A 179 -19.39 9.85 -1.95
N GLU A 180 -18.43 10.78 -1.94
CA GLU A 180 -18.25 11.74 -3.02
C GLU A 180 -17.49 11.13 -4.20
N ASP A 181 -18.16 10.99 -5.35
CA ASP A 181 -17.62 10.34 -6.55
C ASP A 181 -16.32 10.99 -7.08
N ARG A 182 -16.09 12.29 -6.81
CA ARG A 182 -14.86 12.98 -7.24
C ARG A 182 -13.58 12.32 -6.73
N TYR A 183 -13.60 11.78 -5.51
CA TYR A 183 -12.43 11.09 -4.95
C TYR A 183 -12.18 9.75 -5.66
N ALA A 184 -13.24 8.99 -5.93
CA ALA A 184 -13.16 7.73 -6.65
C ALA A 184 -12.70 7.93 -8.10
N GLN A 185 -13.21 8.96 -8.78
CA GLN A 185 -12.80 9.33 -10.13
C GLN A 185 -11.31 9.67 -10.20
N LYS A 186 -10.82 10.49 -9.26
CA LYS A 186 -9.39 10.81 -9.19
C LYS A 186 -8.53 9.58 -8.90
N ALA A 187 -8.97 8.75 -7.95
CA ALA A 187 -8.29 7.51 -7.61
C ALA A 187 -8.18 6.59 -8.84
N ALA A 188 -9.26 6.43 -9.61
CA ALA A 188 -9.28 5.59 -10.81
C ALA A 188 -8.24 6.03 -11.85
N VAL A 189 -8.04 7.33 -12.06
CA VAL A 189 -7.02 7.87 -12.99
C VAL A 189 -5.61 7.48 -12.56
N ILE A 190 -5.30 7.65 -11.27
CA ILE A 190 -3.99 7.27 -10.70
C ILE A 190 -3.82 5.75 -10.81
N PHE A 191 -4.86 4.99 -10.47
CA PHE A 191 -4.82 3.53 -10.45
C PHE A 191 -4.58 2.96 -11.85
N ASP A 192 -5.26 3.49 -12.87
CA ASP A 192 -5.11 3.11 -14.27
C ASP A 192 -3.69 3.35 -14.79
N ALA A 193 -3.11 4.51 -14.47
CA ALA A 193 -1.75 4.85 -14.87
C ALA A 193 -0.70 3.94 -14.21
N LEU A 194 -0.86 3.65 -12.91
CA LEU A 194 0.03 2.74 -12.19
C LEU A 194 -0.07 1.30 -12.73
N ALA A 195 -1.27 0.86 -13.08
CA ALA A 195 -1.50 -0.47 -13.62
C ALA A 195 -0.95 -0.65 -15.02
N HIS A 196 -1.02 0.38 -15.86
CA HIS A 196 -0.33 0.38 -17.13
C HIS A 196 1.20 0.34 -16.96
N LEU A 197 1.73 1.12 -16.01
CA LEU A 197 3.17 1.25 -15.83
C LEU A 197 3.81 0.01 -15.22
N SER A 198 3.24 -0.54 -14.15
CA SER A 198 3.88 -1.56 -13.31
C SER A 198 4.49 -2.72 -14.10
N PRO A 199 3.75 -3.46 -14.97
CA PRO A 199 4.27 -4.64 -15.67
C PRO A 199 5.46 -4.36 -16.60
N THR A 200 5.63 -3.10 -17.00
CA THR A 200 6.71 -2.68 -17.92
C THR A 200 8.03 -2.45 -17.21
N THR A 201 8.05 -2.52 -15.87
CA THR A 201 9.20 -2.22 -15.03
C THR A 201 9.79 -3.49 -14.43
N LYS A 202 11.06 -3.43 -14.01
CA LYS A 202 11.76 -4.57 -13.38
C LYS A 202 12.18 -4.29 -11.93
N GLY A 203 11.54 -3.32 -11.27
CA GLY A 203 11.86 -2.90 -9.91
C GLY A 203 13.04 -1.92 -9.82
N PRO A 204 13.49 -1.61 -8.59
CA PRO A 204 14.63 -0.74 -8.34
C PRO A 204 15.95 -1.37 -8.81
N ARG A 205 16.84 -0.57 -9.42
CA ARG A 205 18.08 -1.05 -10.06
C ARG A 205 19.34 -1.00 -9.23
N ASP A 206 19.35 -0.19 -8.18
CA ASP A 206 20.52 -0.01 -7.31
C ASP A 206 20.77 -1.17 -6.34
N PHE A 207 20.02 -2.27 -6.46
CA PHE A 207 20.20 -3.51 -5.67
C PHE A 207 20.71 -4.69 -6.47
N HIS A 208 20.79 -4.60 -7.80
CA HIS A 208 21.14 -5.74 -8.64
C HIS A 208 22.12 -5.35 -9.75
N PRO A 209 23.27 -6.03 -9.88
CA PRO A 209 24.28 -5.70 -10.90
C PRO A 209 23.89 -6.15 -12.32
N ASN A 210 22.95 -7.11 -12.43
CA ASN A 210 22.40 -7.54 -13.72
C ASN A 210 21.16 -6.71 -14.10
N ASP A 211 21.27 -5.92 -15.17
CA ASP A 211 20.21 -5.07 -15.72
C ASP A 211 18.97 -5.86 -16.20
N ASP A 212 19.11 -7.16 -16.46
CA ASP A 212 18.00 -8.00 -16.91
C ASP A 212 17.19 -8.61 -15.78
N ALA A 213 17.72 -8.63 -14.56
CA ALA A 213 17.03 -9.20 -13.42
C ALA A 213 15.71 -8.47 -13.16
N ILE A 214 14.68 -9.25 -12.83
CA ILE A 214 13.42 -8.74 -12.32
C ILE A 214 13.54 -8.71 -10.80
N ALA A 215 13.84 -7.53 -10.25
CA ALA A 215 14.04 -7.34 -8.81
C ALA A 215 12.79 -6.73 -8.14
N GLY A 216 11.65 -6.73 -8.83
CA GLY A 216 10.41 -6.14 -8.36
C GLY A 216 9.60 -5.46 -9.47
N ARG A 217 8.80 -4.48 -9.06
CA ARG A 217 7.96 -3.61 -9.91
C ARG A 217 7.96 -2.20 -9.35
N LEU A 218 7.91 -1.20 -10.23
CA LEU A 218 8.01 0.21 -9.86
C LEU A 218 9.26 0.42 -8.97
N HIS A 219 9.12 1.13 -7.86
CA HIS A 219 10.17 1.25 -6.84
C HIS A 219 10.11 0.17 -5.75
N PHE A 220 9.18 -0.79 -5.85
CA PHE A 220 9.06 -1.87 -4.87
C PHE A 220 10.09 -2.95 -5.17
N LEU A 221 10.91 -3.27 -4.17
CA LEU A 221 11.91 -4.33 -4.22
C LEU A 221 11.25 -5.65 -3.79
N THR A 222 11.35 -6.68 -4.62
CA THR A 222 10.99 -8.07 -4.28
C THR A 222 9.66 -8.20 -3.52
N SER A 223 9.69 -8.64 -2.26
CA SER A 223 8.52 -8.90 -1.41
C SER A 223 7.70 -7.65 -1.11
N ILE A 224 8.29 -6.46 -1.24
CA ILE A 224 7.58 -5.18 -1.07
C ILE A 224 6.54 -4.99 -2.18
N VAL A 225 6.70 -5.63 -3.34
CA VAL A 225 5.64 -5.66 -4.37
C VAL A 225 4.38 -6.30 -3.77
N HIS A 226 4.54 -7.47 -3.14
CA HIS A 226 3.46 -8.19 -2.46
C HIS A 226 2.90 -7.41 -1.27
N ARG A 227 3.76 -6.76 -0.49
CA ARG A 227 3.34 -5.86 0.58
C ARG A 227 2.49 -4.69 0.11
N SER A 228 2.77 -4.16 -1.07
CA SER A 228 1.99 -3.05 -1.63
C SER A 228 0.65 -3.51 -2.19
N LYS A 229 0.58 -4.76 -2.69
CA LYS A 229 -0.65 -5.34 -3.25
C LYS A 229 -1.82 -5.33 -2.28
N VAL A 230 -1.62 -5.56 -0.99
CA VAL A 230 -2.76 -5.56 -0.03
C VAL A 230 -3.44 -4.19 0.06
N HIS A 231 -2.67 -3.10 -0.05
CA HIS A 231 -3.22 -1.74 -0.06
C HIS A 231 -3.92 -1.42 -1.38
N PHE A 232 -3.39 -1.93 -2.51
CA PHE A 232 -4.07 -1.88 -3.79
C PHE A 232 -5.38 -2.67 -3.77
N VAL A 233 -5.40 -3.88 -3.21
CA VAL A 233 -6.62 -4.69 -3.04
C VAL A 233 -7.67 -3.93 -2.23
N ARG A 234 -7.29 -3.35 -1.08
CA ARG A 234 -8.22 -2.53 -0.27
C ARG A 234 -8.83 -1.38 -1.09
N SER A 235 -8.00 -0.66 -1.83
CA SER A 235 -8.45 0.47 -2.64
C SER A 235 -9.33 0.01 -3.80
N PHE A 236 -8.95 -1.08 -4.47
CA PHE A 236 -9.71 -1.68 -5.56
C PHE A 236 -11.09 -2.12 -5.08
N ASP A 237 -11.16 -2.82 -3.95
CA ASP A 237 -12.41 -3.30 -3.35
C ASP A 237 -13.37 -2.13 -3.04
N LEU A 238 -12.87 -1.05 -2.42
CA LEU A 238 -13.67 0.14 -2.11
C LEU A 238 -14.16 0.88 -3.36
N LEU A 239 -13.33 0.94 -4.41
CA LEU A 239 -13.59 1.73 -5.61
C LEU A 239 -14.38 0.97 -6.67
N TYR A 240 -14.37 -0.37 -6.65
CA TYR A 240 -14.79 -1.22 -7.76
C TYR A 240 -16.13 -0.84 -8.36
N ASN A 241 -17.16 -0.69 -7.51
CA ASN A 241 -18.53 -0.41 -7.94
C ASN A 241 -18.76 1.04 -8.42
N ASN A 242 -17.74 1.91 -8.38
CA ASN A 242 -17.84 3.25 -8.93
C ASN A 242 -17.75 3.22 -10.46
N LEU A 243 -18.59 4.03 -11.14
CA LEU A 243 -18.62 4.10 -12.61
C LEU A 243 -17.25 4.42 -13.25
N ALA A 244 -16.39 5.14 -12.55
CA ALA A 244 -15.03 5.44 -13.04
C ALA A 244 -14.21 4.16 -13.27
N MET A 245 -14.31 3.16 -12.37
CA MET A 245 -13.57 1.90 -12.49
C MET A 245 -14.03 1.06 -13.68
N HIS A 246 -15.29 1.21 -14.11
CA HIS A 246 -15.85 0.51 -15.26
C HIS A 246 -15.79 1.32 -16.56
N SER A 247 -15.23 2.53 -16.51
CA SER A 247 -14.95 3.31 -17.71
C SER A 247 -13.74 2.74 -18.45
N LYS A 248 -13.65 3.01 -19.76
CA LYS A 248 -12.51 2.60 -20.57
C LYS A 248 -11.21 3.19 -20.00
N SER A 249 -10.19 2.34 -19.86
CA SER A 249 -8.83 2.70 -19.51
C SER A 249 -8.25 3.70 -20.52
N PHE A 250 -7.45 4.65 -20.05
CA PHE A 250 -6.75 5.57 -20.93
C PHE A 250 -5.69 4.86 -21.78
N TYR A 251 -5.16 3.74 -21.28
CA TYR A 251 -3.98 3.07 -21.84
C TYR A 251 -4.30 1.77 -22.60
N SER A 252 -5.56 1.33 -22.60
CA SER A 252 -5.95 0.08 -23.26
C SER A 252 -7.44 0.06 -23.64
N GLU A 253 -7.86 -0.98 -24.35
CA GLU A 253 -9.28 -1.20 -24.68
C GLU A 253 -10.10 -1.78 -23.50
N LYS A 254 -9.46 -2.06 -22.37
CA LYS A 254 -10.09 -2.61 -21.16
C LYS A 254 -10.77 -1.52 -20.35
N THR A 255 -11.58 -1.92 -19.39
CA THR A 255 -11.97 -1.04 -18.27
C THR A 255 -10.78 -0.76 -17.36
N ILE A 256 -10.86 0.31 -16.55
CA ILE A 256 -9.85 0.60 -15.52
C ILE A 256 -9.73 -0.57 -14.53
N ALA A 257 -10.85 -1.16 -14.11
CA ALA A 257 -10.86 -2.29 -13.19
C ALA A 257 -10.10 -3.51 -13.75
N GLU A 258 -10.33 -3.87 -15.01
CA GLU A 258 -9.61 -4.95 -15.68
C GLU A 258 -8.11 -4.63 -15.82
N ASN A 259 -7.77 -3.40 -16.20
CA ASN A 259 -6.38 -2.96 -16.29
C ASN A 259 -5.67 -3.06 -14.93
N VAL A 260 -6.31 -2.62 -13.85
CA VAL A 260 -5.77 -2.71 -12.48
C VAL A 260 -5.63 -4.16 -12.01
N ALA A 261 -6.64 -5.00 -12.25
CA ALA A 261 -6.60 -6.41 -11.89
C ALA A 261 -5.39 -7.10 -12.53
N GLU A 262 -5.17 -6.89 -13.83
CA GLU A 262 -4.04 -7.50 -14.52
C GLU A 262 -2.69 -6.85 -14.15
N GLY A 263 -2.61 -5.52 -14.23
CA GLY A 263 -1.34 -4.80 -14.16
C GLY A 263 -0.77 -4.61 -12.75
N LEU A 264 -1.61 -4.69 -11.71
CA LEU A 264 -1.18 -4.53 -10.31
C LEU A 264 -1.49 -5.72 -9.43
N LEU A 265 -2.66 -6.36 -9.59
CA LEU A 265 -3.07 -7.42 -8.65
C LEU A 265 -2.51 -8.79 -9.08
N LEU A 266 -2.55 -9.12 -10.37
CA LEU A 266 -2.09 -10.40 -10.93
C LEU A 266 -0.62 -10.39 -11.35
N ASP A 267 -0.12 -9.30 -11.95
CA ASP A 267 1.30 -9.19 -12.33
C ASP A 267 2.23 -9.47 -11.13
N TYR A 268 3.40 -10.03 -11.37
CA TYR A 268 4.41 -10.35 -10.34
C TYR A 268 4.06 -11.44 -9.31
N MET A 269 2.82 -11.94 -9.24
CA MET A 269 2.37 -12.84 -8.16
C MET A 269 3.22 -14.10 -7.95
N PHE A 270 3.82 -14.64 -9.02
CA PHE A 270 4.61 -15.88 -8.96
C PHE A 270 6.02 -15.70 -9.54
N VAL A 271 6.59 -14.50 -9.39
CA VAL A 271 7.92 -14.18 -9.92
C VAL A 271 9.01 -14.47 -8.90
N GLU A 272 8.76 -14.17 -7.62
CA GLU A 272 9.73 -14.39 -6.54
C GLU A 272 9.62 -15.81 -6.00
N PHE A 273 8.40 -16.24 -5.62
CA PHE A 273 8.09 -17.62 -5.28
C PHE A 273 7.03 -18.19 -6.24
N ASP A 274 6.86 -19.51 -6.25
CA ASP A 274 5.74 -20.16 -6.94
C ASP A 274 4.88 -20.87 -5.90
N LEU A 275 3.90 -20.16 -5.35
CA LEU A 275 3.02 -20.67 -4.29
C LEU A 275 1.89 -21.57 -4.78
N ARG A 276 1.79 -21.80 -6.09
CA ARG A 276 0.73 -22.62 -6.68
C ARG A 276 0.81 -24.03 -6.15
N ASP A 277 -0.34 -24.67 -6.00
CA ASP A 277 -0.49 -25.99 -5.38
C ASP A 277 -0.04 -26.03 -3.91
N GLY A 278 -0.02 -24.89 -3.21
CA GLY A 278 0.42 -24.79 -1.81
C GLY A 278 1.93 -25.02 -1.62
N LYS A 279 2.73 -24.80 -2.66
CA LYS A 279 4.19 -24.95 -2.61
C LYS A 279 4.80 -23.84 -1.75
N LEU A 280 5.37 -24.22 -0.61
CA LEU A 280 6.15 -23.33 0.25
C LEU A 280 7.61 -23.78 0.22
N SER A 281 8.53 -22.84 0.04
CA SER A 281 9.94 -23.12 -0.25
C SER A 281 10.88 -22.69 0.87
N THR A 282 10.56 -21.62 1.60
CA THR A 282 11.47 -21.01 2.58
C THR A 282 10.83 -20.81 3.95
N LEU A 283 9.51 -20.61 4.00
CA LEU A 283 8.73 -20.24 5.18
C LEU A 283 9.21 -18.97 5.91
N HIS A 284 10.01 -18.13 5.24
CA HIS A 284 10.44 -16.84 5.80
C HIS A 284 9.41 -15.74 5.54
N ASN A 285 9.59 -14.60 6.20
CA ASN A 285 8.65 -13.48 6.14
C ASN A 285 8.38 -12.93 4.72
N HIS A 286 9.32 -12.96 3.77
CA HIS A 286 9.08 -12.51 2.39
C HIS A 286 8.07 -13.41 1.62
N GLU A 287 8.15 -14.72 1.80
CA GLU A 287 7.22 -15.69 1.20
C GLU A 287 5.83 -15.58 1.84
N SER A 288 5.76 -15.17 3.12
CA SER A 288 4.49 -14.85 3.78
C SER A 288 3.84 -13.56 3.25
N ASP A 289 4.64 -12.55 2.84
CA ASP A 289 4.14 -11.35 2.16
C ASP A 289 3.45 -11.74 0.83
N GLU A 290 4.05 -12.66 0.06
CA GLU A 290 3.48 -13.19 -1.19
C GLU A 290 2.21 -14.02 -0.95
N LEU A 291 2.21 -14.92 0.04
CA LEU A 291 1.02 -15.68 0.43
C LEU A 291 -0.15 -14.75 0.79
N ARG A 292 0.10 -13.73 1.61
CA ARG A 292 -0.91 -12.72 1.98
C ARG A 292 -1.45 -12.00 0.75
N ALA A 293 -0.57 -11.58 -0.16
CA ALA A 293 -0.98 -10.90 -1.39
C ALA A 293 -1.79 -11.80 -2.32
N MET A 294 -1.40 -13.07 -2.46
CA MET A 294 -2.14 -14.07 -3.24
C MET A 294 -3.55 -14.26 -2.68
N LEU A 295 -3.67 -14.43 -1.36
CA LEU A 295 -4.97 -14.57 -0.71
C LEU A 295 -5.85 -13.32 -0.91
N ALA A 296 -5.29 -12.13 -0.67
CA ALA A 296 -6.02 -10.87 -0.86
C ALA A 296 -6.49 -10.67 -2.31
N THR A 297 -5.61 -10.92 -3.29
CA THR A 297 -5.93 -10.87 -4.72
C THR A 297 -6.98 -11.91 -5.09
N GLY A 298 -6.84 -13.13 -4.57
CA GLY A 298 -7.79 -14.22 -4.81
C GLY A 298 -9.19 -13.88 -4.32
N ILE A 299 -9.31 -13.36 -3.10
CA ILE A 299 -10.58 -12.91 -2.53
C ILE A 299 -11.16 -11.78 -3.36
N VAL A 300 -10.41 -10.70 -3.63
CA VAL A 300 -11.01 -9.54 -4.31
C VAL A 300 -11.40 -9.83 -5.76
N LEU A 301 -10.67 -10.70 -6.46
CA LEU A 301 -10.96 -11.05 -7.85
C LEU A 301 -11.87 -12.27 -8.00
N GLY A 302 -12.06 -13.07 -6.94
CA GLY A 302 -12.81 -14.32 -7.00
C GLY A 302 -12.04 -15.41 -7.75
N ILE A 303 -10.79 -15.68 -7.36
CA ILE A 303 -9.94 -16.72 -7.96
C ILE A 303 -9.86 -17.90 -6.97
N PRO A 304 -10.64 -18.98 -7.18
CA PRO A 304 -10.75 -20.08 -6.20
C PRO A 304 -9.40 -20.72 -5.84
N GLU A 305 -8.50 -20.84 -6.80
CA GLU A 305 -7.18 -21.44 -6.58
C GLU A 305 -6.33 -20.60 -5.63
N TYR A 306 -6.33 -19.27 -5.79
CA TYR A 306 -5.54 -18.38 -4.94
C TYR A 306 -6.08 -18.35 -3.52
N ILE A 307 -7.41 -18.40 -3.36
CA ILE A 307 -8.06 -18.49 -2.05
C ILE A 307 -7.70 -19.82 -1.39
N THR A 308 -7.82 -20.92 -2.13
CA THR A 308 -7.51 -22.27 -1.63
C THR A 308 -6.06 -22.38 -1.18
N TRP A 309 -5.11 -21.99 -2.03
CA TRP A 309 -3.69 -22.05 -1.71
C TRP A 309 -3.30 -21.07 -0.61
N GLY A 310 -3.92 -19.87 -0.58
CA GLY A 310 -3.71 -18.88 0.45
C GLY A 310 -4.10 -19.38 1.85
N LEU A 311 -5.30 -19.95 1.99
CA LEU A 311 -5.79 -20.50 3.26
C LEU A 311 -5.01 -21.75 3.69
N GLN A 312 -4.70 -22.66 2.76
CA GLN A 312 -3.88 -23.84 3.06
C GLN A 312 -2.46 -23.45 3.47
N GLY A 313 -1.81 -22.60 2.68
CA GLY A 313 -0.46 -22.10 2.93
C GLY A 313 -0.34 -21.38 4.27
N ALA A 314 -1.35 -20.59 4.65
CA ALA A 314 -1.39 -19.90 5.94
C ALA A 314 -1.31 -20.88 7.11
N THR A 315 -2.05 -21.98 7.05
CA THR A 315 -2.03 -23.02 8.08
C THR A 315 -0.63 -23.64 8.21
N TYR A 316 0.04 -23.93 7.09
CA TYR A 316 1.42 -24.43 7.12
C TYR A 316 2.40 -23.41 7.68
N PHE A 317 2.26 -22.13 7.36
CA PHE A 317 3.07 -21.08 7.96
C PHE A 317 2.90 -21.05 9.48
N PHE A 318 1.67 -21.00 9.98
CA PHE A 318 1.42 -20.92 11.43
C PHE A 318 1.97 -22.15 12.16
N GLU A 319 1.79 -23.34 11.60
CA GLU A 319 2.24 -24.57 12.25
C GLU A 319 3.76 -24.73 12.29
N ASN A 320 4.48 -24.21 11.30
CA ASN A 320 5.92 -24.43 11.17
C ASN A 320 6.78 -23.25 11.60
N THR A 321 6.23 -22.03 11.61
CA THR A 321 6.99 -20.80 11.90
C THR A 321 6.72 -20.24 13.29
N ILE A 322 5.68 -20.73 13.96
CA ILE A 322 5.34 -20.40 15.34
C ILE A 322 5.58 -21.64 16.20
N ASP A 323 6.41 -21.51 17.21
CA ASP A 323 6.69 -22.61 18.14
C ASP A 323 5.53 -22.84 19.13
N LYS A 324 5.69 -23.86 19.99
CA LYS A 324 4.67 -24.22 21.00
C LYS A 324 4.38 -23.09 22.01
N ASP A 325 5.31 -22.14 22.15
CA ASP A 325 5.22 -21.01 23.06
C ASP A 325 4.92 -19.72 22.28
N GLY A 326 4.41 -19.79 21.04
CA GLY A 326 4.03 -18.60 20.29
C GLY A 326 5.19 -17.70 19.87
N LEU A 327 6.43 -18.20 19.82
CA LEU A 327 7.58 -17.43 19.34
C LEU A 327 7.82 -17.70 17.85
N TYR A 328 8.23 -16.64 17.14
CA TYR A 328 8.52 -16.71 15.71
C TYR A 328 9.93 -17.26 15.43
N TYR A 329 10.04 -18.19 14.48
CA TYR A 329 11.25 -18.97 14.26
C TYR A 329 12.48 -18.16 13.78
N GLU A 330 12.30 -17.01 13.11
CA GLU A 330 13.43 -16.21 12.60
C GLU A 330 14.31 -15.61 13.70
N GLY A 331 13.94 -15.80 14.98
CA GLY A 331 14.80 -15.48 16.11
C GLY A 331 15.19 -14.00 16.15
N SER A 332 14.34 -13.13 15.62
CA SER A 332 14.51 -11.69 15.64
C SER A 332 13.18 -11.03 16.04
N PRO A 333 13.18 -10.24 17.12
CA PRO A 333 12.08 -9.37 17.51
C PRO A 333 11.48 -8.50 16.40
N SER A 334 12.32 -7.89 15.57
CA SER A 334 11.88 -7.04 14.47
C SER A 334 11.10 -7.83 13.43
N TYR A 335 11.59 -9.03 13.07
CA TYR A 335 10.90 -9.93 12.14
C TYR A 335 9.65 -10.53 12.77
N ALA A 336 9.67 -10.86 14.06
CA ALA A 336 8.47 -11.32 14.75
C ALA A 336 7.36 -10.26 14.72
N ASN A 337 7.67 -9.00 15.08
CA ASN A 337 6.71 -7.90 15.02
C ASN A 337 6.23 -7.62 13.59
N PHE A 338 7.12 -7.72 12.60
CA PHE A 338 6.75 -7.59 11.20
C PHE A 338 5.77 -8.70 10.77
N THR A 339 6.12 -9.97 11.04
CA THR A 339 5.32 -11.13 10.68
C THR A 339 3.98 -11.18 11.42
N GLN A 340 3.90 -10.69 12.66
CA GLN A 340 2.62 -10.50 13.35
C GLN A 340 1.64 -9.69 12.50
N ARG A 341 2.09 -8.60 11.85
CA ARG A 341 1.23 -7.79 10.97
C ARG A 341 0.78 -8.58 9.76
N VAL A 342 1.69 -9.31 9.12
CA VAL A 342 1.37 -10.14 7.94
C VAL A 342 0.37 -11.23 8.30
N PHE A 343 0.58 -11.94 9.40
CA PHE A 343 -0.30 -13.01 9.83
C PHE A 343 -1.66 -12.50 10.34
N SER A 344 -1.69 -11.32 10.95
CA SER A 344 -2.95 -10.68 11.32
C SER A 344 -3.75 -10.26 10.09
N ASP A 345 -3.10 -9.72 9.05
CA ASP A 345 -3.77 -9.44 7.79
C ASP A 345 -4.34 -10.74 7.16
N ILE A 346 -3.61 -11.85 7.21
CA ILE A 346 -4.09 -13.15 6.72
C ILE A 346 -5.30 -13.64 7.52
N ALA A 347 -5.27 -13.50 8.85
CA ALA A 347 -6.39 -13.87 9.71
C ALA A 347 -7.63 -13.03 9.40
N GLU A 348 -7.45 -11.72 9.22
CA GLU A 348 -8.53 -10.80 8.86
C GLU A 348 -9.13 -11.10 7.49
N LEU A 349 -8.29 -11.37 6.48
CA LEU A 349 -8.72 -11.79 5.15
C LEU A 349 -9.58 -13.06 5.21
N ALA A 350 -9.14 -14.07 5.96
CA ALA A 350 -9.87 -15.32 6.11
C ALA A 350 -11.19 -15.13 6.87
N TYR A 351 -11.21 -14.25 7.88
CA TYR A 351 -12.39 -13.93 8.65
C TYR A 351 -13.48 -13.22 7.81
N ASN A 352 -13.08 -12.29 6.94
CA ASN A 352 -14.00 -11.55 6.08
C ASN A 352 -14.39 -12.30 4.80
N TYR A 353 -13.61 -13.31 4.39
CA TYR A 353 -13.97 -14.17 3.28
C TYR A 353 -15.30 -14.88 3.52
N ASP A 354 -16.19 -14.77 2.54
CA ASP A 354 -17.46 -15.51 2.47
C ASP A 354 -17.65 -16.07 1.06
N PRO A 355 -17.70 -17.41 0.87
CA PRO A 355 -17.91 -18.00 -0.44
C PRO A 355 -19.26 -17.58 -1.08
N ASN A 356 -20.25 -17.16 -0.30
CA ASN A 356 -21.55 -16.70 -0.82
C ASN A 356 -21.46 -15.35 -1.54
N ASN A 357 -20.34 -14.62 -1.42
CA ASN A 357 -20.13 -13.36 -2.15
C ASN A 357 -19.75 -13.58 -3.62
N TYR A 358 -19.68 -14.84 -4.07
CA TYR A 358 -19.25 -15.22 -5.41
C TYR A 358 -20.26 -16.16 -6.05
N ASP A 359 -20.44 -16.02 -7.37
CA ASP A 359 -21.19 -16.97 -8.20
C ASP A 359 -20.21 -17.96 -8.85
N LEU A 360 -19.48 -18.73 -8.02
CA LEU A 360 -18.41 -19.63 -8.44
C LEU A 360 -18.47 -20.96 -7.69
N GLU A 361 -18.17 -22.05 -8.39
CA GLU A 361 -17.99 -23.38 -7.80
C GLU A 361 -16.55 -23.59 -7.31
N GLY A 362 -16.34 -24.56 -6.41
CA GLY A 362 -15.00 -24.98 -5.98
C GLY A 362 -14.31 -24.02 -4.99
N LEU A 363 -15.04 -23.05 -4.45
CA LEU A 363 -14.55 -22.16 -3.40
C LEU A 363 -14.36 -22.92 -2.08
N PRO A 364 -13.26 -22.69 -1.35
CA PRO A 364 -13.05 -23.32 -0.05
C PRO A 364 -14.06 -22.78 0.98
N GLU A 365 -14.32 -23.60 2.01
CA GLU A 365 -15.14 -23.17 3.15
C GLU A 365 -14.49 -22.01 3.91
N LYS A 366 -15.32 -21.24 4.61
CA LYS A 366 -14.85 -20.16 5.48
C LYS A 366 -14.01 -20.72 6.64
N VAL A 367 -12.90 -20.06 6.96
CA VAL A 367 -11.99 -20.43 8.05
C VAL A 367 -11.79 -19.24 8.98
N ASN A 368 -11.80 -19.48 10.30
CA ASN A 368 -11.47 -18.46 11.29
C ASN A 368 -10.11 -18.73 11.91
N PHE A 369 -9.06 -18.05 11.43
CA PHE A 369 -7.71 -18.23 11.99
C PHE A 369 -7.53 -17.63 13.38
N TYR A 370 -8.44 -16.79 13.88
CA TYR A 370 -8.41 -16.32 15.27
C TYR A 370 -8.66 -17.43 16.29
N ASP A 371 -9.14 -18.59 15.86
CA ASP A 371 -9.28 -19.79 16.69
C ASP A 371 -8.00 -20.65 16.71
N HIS A 372 -7.00 -20.34 15.88
CA HIS A 372 -5.77 -21.12 15.79
C HIS A 372 -4.87 -20.90 17.02
N PRO A 373 -4.57 -21.95 17.83
CA PRO A 373 -3.95 -21.78 19.15
C PRO A 373 -2.56 -21.14 19.10
N LYS A 374 -1.69 -21.59 18.18
CA LYS A 374 -0.35 -20.99 18.01
C LYS A 374 -0.42 -19.52 17.57
N LEU A 375 -1.37 -19.18 16.70
CA LEU A 375 -1.51 -17.83 16.19
C LEU A 375 -2.00 -16.87 17.28
N ARG A 376 -2.98 -17.30 18.08
CA ARG A 376 -3.42 -16.56 19.27
C ARG A 376 -2.27 -16.31 20.23
N GLU A 377 -1.49 -17.35 20.54
CA GLU A 377 -0.32 -17.23 21.41
C GLU A 377 0.69 -16.24 20.83
N PHE A 378 0.96 -16.32 19.53
CA PHE A 378 1.85 -15.39 18.83
C PHE A 378 1.37 -13.94 18.88
N PHE A 379 0.07 -13.68 18.73
CA PHE A 379 -0.46 -12.32 18.78
C PHE A 379 -0.42 -11.72 20.20
N PHE A 380 -0.74 -12.49 21.24
CA PHE A 380 -0.94 -11.94 22.58
C PHE A 380 0.27 -12.03 23.49
N SER A 381 1.09 -13.06 23.35
CA SER A 381 2.13 -13.36 24.34
C SER A 381 3.52 -12.92 23.95
N LEU A 382 3.77 -12.62 22.66
CA LEU A 382 5.11 -12.37 22.14
C LEU A 382 5.82 -11.26 22.92
N ARG A 383 5.14 -10.14 23.12
CA ARG A 383 5.71 -9.00 23.84
C ARG A 383 5.94 -9.31 25.32
N ASP A 384 4.97 -9.90 26.00
CA ASP A 384 5.08 -10.22 27.42
C ASP A 384 6.24 -11.18 27.71
N LYS A 385 6.61 -12.01 26.73
CA LYS A 385 7.74 -12.95 26.81
C LYS A 385 9.10 -12.29 26.59
N TYR A 386 9.13 -11.20 25.85
CA TYR A 386 10.37 -10.50 25.50
C TYR A 386 10.57 -9.19 26.27
N ASP A 387 9.55 -8.63 26.93
CA ASP A 387 9.68 -7.39 27.67
C ASP A 387 10.65 -7.55 28.86
N ILE A 388 11.74 -6.80 28.84
CA ILE A 388 12.70 -6.70 29.95
C ILE A 388 12.75 -5.24 30.41
N ALA A 389 12.00 -4.94 31.48
CA ALA A 389 11.94 -3.61 32.09
C ALA A 389 11.44 -2.50 31.13
N GLY A 390 10.49 -2.82 30.25
CA GLY A 390 9.92 -1.91 29.26
C GLY A 390 10.74 -1.81 27.98
N HIS A 391 11.66 -2.76 27.75
CA HIS A 391 12.49 -2.85 26.57
C HIS A 391 12.30 -4.16 25.82
N TYR A 392 12.50 -4.10 24.52
CA TYR A 392 12.60 -5.30 23.70
C TYR A 392 14.08 -5.68 23.51
N PRO A 393 14.50 -6.93 23.79
CA PRO A 393 15.87 -7.35 23.58
C PRO A 393 16.22 -7.24 22.08
N SER A 394 17.39 -6.69 21.75
CA SER A 394 17.84 -6.55 20.35
C SER A 394 18.76 -7.70 19.95
N PHE A 395 18.20 -8.88 19.68
CA PHE A 395 18.94 -10.01 19.10
C PHE A 395 18.50 -10.29 17.66
N GLY A 396 19.34 -10.99 16.89
CA GLY A 396 19.12 -11.17 15.45
C GLY A 396 19.26 -9.87 14.66
N ASN A 397 18.53 -9.73 13.55
CA ASN A 397 18.51 -8.51 12.74
C ASN A 397 17.49 -7.48 13.29
N ALA A 398 17.73 -7.00 14.50
CA ALA A 398 16.87 -6.03 15.18
C ALA A 398 17.61 -4.72 15.42
N SER A 399 16.91 -3.59 15.25
CA SER A 399 17.44 -2.28 15.64
C SER A 399 17.62 -2.19 17.15
N THR A 400 18.56 -1.35 17.59
CA THR A 400 18.73 -1.02 19.01
C THR A 400 17.43 -0.42 19.55
N ASP A 401 16.89 -1.01 20.60
CA ASP A 401 15.81 -0.40 21.36
C ASP A 401 16.36 0.77 22.19
N THR A 402 15.97 1.98 21.82
CA THR A 402 16.37 3.21 22.50
C THR A 402 15.22 3.86 23.28
N ARG A 403 14.02 3.26 23.25
CA ARG A 403 12.82 3.83 23.86
C ARG A 403 12.30 2.91 24.95
N LYS A 404 12.47 3.34 26.21
CA LYS A 404 11.85 2.65 27.34
C LYS A 404 10.35 2.92 27.38
N ILE A 405 9.55 1.87 27.34
CA ILE A 405 8.11 1.97 27.53
C ILE A 405 7.83 1.83 29.03
N GLN A 406 7.37 2.90 29.69
CA GLN A 406 6.89 2.77 31.06
C GLN A 406 5.48 2.19 31.02
N ILE A 407 5.25 1.07 31.73
CA ILE A 407 3.98 0.32 31.72
C ILE A 407 2.77 1.23 32.02
N ALA A 408 2.92 2.21 32.93
CA ALA A 408 1.87 3.15 33.32
C ALA A 408 1.65 4.33 32.34
N SER A 409 2.50 4.48 31.33
CA SER A 409 2.42 5.54 30.32
C SER A 409 2.45 4.97 28.90
N ARG A 410 1.98 3.73 28.72
CA ARG A 410 1.92 3.09 27.40
C ARG A 410 0.83 3.77 26.57
N ASP A 411 1.25 4.72 25.74
CA ASP A 411 0.44 5.18 24.62
C ASP A 411 0.49 4.09 23.54
N LEU A 412 -0.70 3.64 23.12
CA LEU A 412 -0.84 2.67 22.03
C LEU A 412 -0.25 3.30 20.75
N GLY A 413 0.78 2.67 20.20
CA GLY A 413 1.34 3.09 18.92
C GLY A 413 0.35 2.80 17.77
N ARG A 414 0.42 3.57 16.67
CA ARG A 414 -0.32 3.32 15.41
C ARG A 414 -0.13 1.88 14.88
N ASP A 415 0.96 1.26 15.28
CA ASP A 415 1.47 -0.03 14.81
C ASP A 415 1.26 -1.19 15.81
N GLU A 416 0.76 -0.91 17.01
CA GLU A 416 0.44 -1.96 17.99
C GLU A 416 -0.98 -2.47 17.70
N PHE A 417 -1.09 -3.73 17.27
CA PHE A 417 -2.37 -4.39 17.01
C PHE A 417 -3.25 -4.34 18.27
N LEU A 418 -4.45 -3.78 18.10
CA LEU A 418 -5.48 -3.73 19.12
C LEU A 418 -6.07 -5.11 19.32
N TYR A 419 -5.58 -5.81 20.33
CA TYR A 419 -6.37 -6.83 21.00
C TYR A 419 -6.28 -6.56 22.50
N LEU A 420 -6.84 -5.41 22.88
CA LEU A 420 -7.29 -5.24 24.24
C LEU A 420 -8.69 -5.86 24.29
N ASP A 421 -8.78 -7.06 24.88
CA ASP A 421 -9.95 -7.41 25.66
C ASP A 421 -10.28 -6.17 26.52
N GLN A 422 -11.43 -5.55 26.24
CA GLN A 422 -12.07 -4.65 27.19
C GLN A 422 -12.97 -5.47 28.11
#